data_AF-A0AAD8C1L1-F1
#
_entry.id   AF-A0AAD8C1L1-F1
#
_cell.length_a   1.000
_cell.length_b   1.000
_cell.length_c   1.000
_cell.angle_alpha   90.00
_cell.angle_beta   90.00
_cell.angle_gamma   90.00
#
_symmetry.space_group_name_H-M   'P 1'
#
loop_
_entity.id
_entity.type
_entity.pdbx_description
1 polymer ?
#
loop_
_entity_poly.entity_id
_entity_poly.type
_entity_poly.pdbx_seq_one_letter_code
_entity_poly.pdbx_strand_id
1 'polypeptide(L)'
;MGDQGKGLIFTSGQVWKEQRSVALSLLRKFGFGKNILAERIQDEVSHYLDQLKNYDGKPVDIKRITTESAANIICSIVIGKRFFDCSEFRLRLVGQKIWGSDADIFNPDRFIDSKGQLKKPEEFIPFGVGRRACLGESMAKTELFLYLSSLIQRFHLLPVHPDQPPLLDYIHGITMISKPYQLKLFERAYT
;
A
#
# COMPACT_ATOMS: atom_id res chain seq x y z
N MET A 1 4.94 29.93 18.75
CA MET A 1 5.20 29.59 17.33
C MET A 1 4.00 28.82 16.80
N GLY A 2 3.16 29.48 16.00
CA GLY A 2 1.84 28.97 15.61
C GLY A 2 1.88 27.83 14.59
N ASP A 3 0.73 27.18 14.42
CA ASP A 3 0.50 26.12 13.43
C ASP A 3 0.22 26.66 12.01
N GLN A 4 0.48 27.95 11.76
CA GLN A 4 0.32 28.57 10.43
C GLN A 4 1.23 27.90 9.40
N GLY A 5 0.65 27.53 8.24
CA GLY A 5 1.36 26.86 7.15
C GLY A 5 1.65 25.37 7.34
N LYS A 6 1.35 24.80 8.51
CA LYS A 6 1.53 23.37 8.78
C LYS A 6 0.30 22.56 8.31
N GLY A 7 0.57 21.40 7.69
CA GLY A 7 -0.45 20.46 7.24
C GLY A 7 -0.90 19.46 8.33
N LEU A 8 -1.84 18.58 7.96
CA LEU A 8 -2.53 17.66 8.87
C LEU A 8 -1.62 16.77 9.74
N ILE A 9 -0.44 16.46 9.23
CA ILE A 9 0.56 15.61 9.88
C ILE A 9 1.22 16.36 11.05
N PHE A 10 1.41 17.68 10.93
CA PHE A 10 2.24 18.47 11.83
C PHE A 10 1.46 19.42 12.76
N THR A 11 0.15 19.58 12.57
CA THR A 11 -0.71 20.43 13.42
C THR A 11 -1.31 19.69 14.60
N SER A 12 -1.74 20.41 15.64
CA SER A 12 -2.41 19.84 16.83
C SER A 12 -3.59 20.68 17.33
N GLY A 13 -4.29 20.18 18.35
CA GLY A 13 -5.37 20.91 19.01
C GLY A 13 -6.54 21.24 18.09
N GLN A 14 -7.06 22.47 18.21
CA GLN A 14 -8.23 22.93 17.45
C GLN A 14 -7.95 23.06 15.95
N VAL A 15 -6.77 23.58 15.59
CA VAL A 15 -6.33 23.72 14.19
C VAL A 15 -6.35 22.36 13.48
N TRP A 16 -5.81 21.32 14.11
CA TRP A 16 -5.85 19.97 13.55
C TRP A 16 -7.27 19.43 13.39
N LYS A 17 -8.16 19.66 14.36
CA LYS A 17 -9.55 19.20 14.29
C LYS A 17 -10.28 19.82 13.11
N GLU A 18 -10.08 21.12 12.89
CA GLU A 18 -10.69 21.86 11.78
C GLU A 18 -10.14 21.39 10.43
N GLN A 19 -8.80 21.34 10.28
CA GLN A 19 -8.16 20.85 9.07
C GLN A 19 -8.60 19.41 8.75
N ARG A 20 -8.71 18.54 9.76
CA ARG A 20 -9.15 17.13 9.57
C ARG A 20 -10.60 17.04 9.17
N SER A 21 -11.47 17.85 9.79
CA SER A 21 -12.89 17.89 9.43
C SER A 21 -13.08 18.31 7.96
N VAL A 22 -12.39 19.37 7.54
CA VAL A 22 -12.41 19.85 6.15
C VAL A 22 -11.87 18.77 5.20
N ALA A 23 -10.70 18.19 5.50
CA ALA A 23 -10.11 17.14 4.68
C ALA A 23 -11.03 15.91 4.53
N LEU A 24 -11.63 15.43 5.63
CA LEU A 24 -12.59 14.31 5.59
C LEU A 24 -13.81 14.63 4.71
N SER A 25 -14.34 15.84 4.82
CA SER A 25 -15.48 16.28 4.01
C SER A 25 -15.14 16.26 2.52
N LEU A 26 -13.96 16.77 2.15
CA LEU A 26 -13.48 16.77 0.77
C LEU A 26 -13.25 15.34 0.24
N LEU A 27 -12.57 14.47 1.01
CA LEU A 27 -12.34 13.09 0.60
C LEU A 27 -13.63 12.30 0.40
N ARG A 28 -14.65 12.52 1.24
CA ARG A 28 -15.98 11.92 1.06
C ARG A 28 -16.66 12.40 -0.22
N LYS A 29 -16.47 13.67 -0.60
CA LYS A 29 -16.95 14.20 -1.89
C LYS A 29 -16.25 13.54 -3.08
N PHE A 30 -14.96 13.22 -2.94
CA PHE A 30 -14.21 12.45 -3.95
C PHE A 30 -14.55 10.95 -3.97
N GLY A 31 -15.41 10.47 -3.07
CA GLY A 31 -15.88 9.07 -3.08
C GLY A 31 -15.10 8.13 -2.15
N PHE A 32 -14.27 8.64 -1.23
CA PHE A 32 -13.63 7.79 -0.22
C PHE A 32 -14.69 7.06 0.61
N GLY A 33 -14.60 5.73 0.63
CA GLY A 33 -15.57 4.84 1.28
C GLY A 33 -16.82 4.53 0.47
N LYS A 34 -16.85 4.88 -0.83
CA LYS A 34 -17.90 4.51 -1.79
C LYS A 34 -17.34 3.61 -2.89
N ASN A 35 -18.20 2.82 -3.52
CA ASN A 35 -17.81 1.90 -4.60
C ASN A 35 -17.25 2.60 -5.84
N ILE A 36 -17.63 3.85 -6.11
CA ILE A 36 -17.10 4.64 -7.23
C ILE A 36 -15.57 4.75 -7.22
N LEU A 37 -14.96 4.74 -6.03
CA LEU A 37 -13.51 4.77 -5.92
C LEU A 37 -12.88 3.43 -6.26
N ALA A 38 -13.54 2.33 -5.88
CA ALA A 38 -13.10 0.98 -6.20
C ALA A 38 -13.12 0.74 -7.71
N GLU A 39 -14.13 1.24 -8.42
CA GLU A 39 -14.20 1.19 -9.89
C GLU A 39 -12.99 1.90 -10.53
N ARG A 40 -12.68 3.12 -10.10
CA ARG A 40 -11.51 3.87 -10.61
C ARG A 40 -10.18 3.17 -10.29
N ILE A 41 -10.07 2.61 -9.09
CA ILE A 41 -8.90 1.81 -8.69
C ILE A 41 -8.79 0.59 -9.61
N GLN A 42 -9.91 -0.09 -9.88
CA GLN A 42 -9.95 -1.28 -10.71
C GLN A 42 -9.61 -0.96 -12.18
N ASP A 43 -10.04 0.19 -12.69
CA ASP A 43 -9.65 0.68 -14.01
C ASP A 43 -8.12 0.88 -14.07
N GLU A 44 -7.52 1.58 -13.10
CA GLU A 44 -6.06 1.79 -13.06
C GLU A 44 -5.29 0.47 -12.88
N VAL A 45 -5.80 -0.45 -12.06
CA VAL A 45 -5.26 -1.81 -11.92
C VAL A 45 -5.31 -2.56 -13.25
N SER A 46 -6.36 -2.39 -14.05
CA SER A 46 -6.45 -3.03 -15.38
C SER A 46 -5.36 -2.51 -16.31
N HIS A 47 -5.13 -1.20 -16.36
CA HIS A 47 -4.04 -0.60 -17.14
C HIS A 47 -2.66 -1.07 -16.64
N TYR A 48 -2.49 -1.20 -15.33
CA TYR A 48 -1.27 -1.76 -14.72
C TYR A 48 -1.00 -3.21 -15.17
N LEU A 49 -2.02 -4.07 -15.18
CA LEU A 49 -1.87 -5.45 -15.63
C LEU A 49 -1.54 -5.53 -17.12
N ASP A 50 -2.16 -4.69 -17.95
CA ASP A 50 -1.87 -4.62 -19.39
C ASP A 50 -0.42 -4.16 -19.66
N GLN A 51 0.10 -3.22 -18.86
CA GLN A 51 1.52 -2.85 -18.94
C GLN A 51 2.43 -4.01 -18.57
N LEU A 52 2.11 -4.77 -17.50
CA LEU A 52 2.90 -5.92 -17.07
C LEU A 52 2.89 -7.07 -18.09
N LYS A 53 1.75 -7.29 -18.75
CA LYS A 53 1.60 -8.29 -19.81
C LYS A 53 2.64 -8.13 -20.92
N ASN A 54 2.96 -6.89 -21.29
CA ASN A 54 3.88 -6.61 -22.39
C ASN A 54 5.33 -7.05 -22.12
N TYR A 55 5.68 -7.41 -20.89
CA TYR A 55 7.01 -7.91 -20.56
C TYR A 55 7.20 -9.38 -20.91
N ASP A 56 6.15 -10.21 -20.90
CA ASP A 56 6.15 -11.61 -21.36
C ASP A 56 7.42 -12.40 -20.98
N GLY A 57 7.65 -12.57 -19.67
CA GLY A 57 8.81 -13.30 -19.14
C GLY A 57 10.14 -12.54 -19.17
N LYS A 58 10.20 -11.31 -19.70
CA LYS A 58 11.39 -10.45 -19.60
C LYS A 58 11.58 -9.94 -18.17
N PRO A 59 12.84 -9.82 -17.69
CA PRO A 59 13.12 -9.19 -16.40
C PRO A 59 12.54 -7.78 -16.32
N VAL A 60 11.76 -7.52 -15.26
CA VAL A 60 11.12 -6.22 -15.03
C VAL A 60 11.22 -5.81 -13.57
N ASP A 61 11.47 -4.52 -13.36
CA ASP A 61 11.33 -3.87 -12.06
C ASP A 61 9.84 -3.59 -11.80
N ILE A 62 9.17 -4.56 -11.19
CA ILE A 62 7.74 -4.46 -10.85
C ILE A 62 7.46 -3.35 -9.83
N LYS A 63 8.43 -3.04 -8.96
CA LYS A 63 8.30 -2.02 -7.92
C LYS A 63 8.12 -0.65 -8.56
N ARG A 64 8.92 -0.31 -9.59
CA ARG A 64 8.78 0.96 -10.30
C ARG A 64 7.38 1.13 -10.89
N ILE A 65 6.90 0.12 -11.62
CA ILE A 65 5.58 0.14 -12.28
C ILE A 65 4.44 0.21 -11.25
N THR A 66 4.53 -0.57 -10.18
CA THR A 66 3.52 -0.59 -9.09
C THR A 66 3.49 0.75 -8.35
N THR A 67 4.64 1.34 -8.07
CA THR A 67 4.75 2.66 -7.41
C THR A 67 4.15 3.75 -8.29
N GLU A 68 4.42 3.73 -9.60
CA GLU A 68 3.87 4.68 -10.57
C GLU A 68 2.35 4.54 -10.70
N SER A 69 1.83 3.31 -10.70
CA SER A 69 0.39 3.04 -10.78
C SER A 69 -0.34 3.43 -9.49
N ALA A 70 0.18 3.05 -8.32
CA ALA A 70 -0.39 3.45 -7.02
C ALA A 70 -0.40 4.98 -6.85
N ALA A 71 0.67 5.66 -7.29
CA ALA A 71 0.69 7.11 -7.34
C ALA A 71 -0.38 7.70 -8.28
N ASN A 72 -0.71 7.04 -9.40
CA ASN A 72 -1.79 7.50 -10.30
C ASN A 72 -3.17 7.36 -9.67
N ILE A 73 -3.41 6.35 -8.84
CA ILE A 73 -4.65 6.24 -8.08
C ILE A 73 -4.79 7.46 -7.18
N ILE A 74 -3.80 7.73 -6.33
CA ILE A 74 -3.82 8.90 -5.44
C ILE A 74 -3.97 10.19 -6.24
N CYS A 75 -3.26 10.33 -7.36
CA CYS A 75 -3.26 11.58 -8.14
C CYS A 75 -4.52 11.78 -8.98
N SER A 76 -5.09 10.72 -9.57
CA SER A 76 -6.36 10.78 -10.32
C SER A 76 -7.53 11.14 -9.42
N ILE A 77 -7.46 10.73 -8.14
CA ILE A 77 -8.49 10.99 -7.15
C ILE A 77 -8.34 12.39 -6.54
N VAL A 78 -7.11 12.84 -6.25
CA VAL A 78 -6.86 14.03 -5.42
C VAL A 78 -6.50 15.29 -6.22
N ILE A 79 -5.77 15.20 -7.35
CA ILE A 79 -5.09 16.37 -7.94
C ILE A 79 -5.23 16.47 -9.47
N GLY A 80 -5.46 15.38 -10.19
CA GLY A 80 -5.33 15.35 -11.66
C GLY A 80 -3.89 15.53 -12.18
N LYS A 81 -2.86 15.56 -11.30
CA LYS A 81 -1.42 15.54 -11.61
C LYS A 81 -0.60 14.94 -10.44
N ARG A 82 0.63 14.46 -10.74
CA ARG A 82 1.50 13.63 -9.86
C ARG A 82 2.35 14.42 -8.87
N PHE A 83 2.53 13.93 -7.61
CA PHE A 83 3.79 13.95 -6.81
C PHE A 83 3.70 13.40 -5.35
N PHE A 84 4.82 12.79 -4.90
CA PHE A 84 5.53 12.72 -3.59
C PHE A 84 5.02 11.99 -2.29
N ASP A 85 6.02 11.80 -1.40
CA ASP A 85 6.36 10.83 -0.32
C ASP A 85 6.12 11.35 1.14
N CYS A 86 6.05 10.48 2.19
CA CYS A 86 6.07 10.85 3.65
C CYS A 86 6.26 9.68 4.69
N SER A 87 7.01 9.94 5.79
CA SER A 87 7.50 9.01 6.86
C SER A 87 6.83 9.23 8.21
N GLU A 88 6.47 8.14 8.92
CA GLU A 88 7.28 7.44 9.95
C GLU A 88 6.39 6.42 10.70
N PHE A 89 6.62 5.11 10.57
CA PHE A 89 5.94 4.06 11.37
C PHE A 89 6.74 2.74 11.32
N ARG A 90 7.57 2.42 12.33
CA ARG A 90 8.36 1.17 12.34
C ARG A 90 8.24 0.35 13.62
N LEU A 91 8.12 0.96 14.79
CA LEU A 91 8.22 0.23 16.07
C LEU A 91 7.05 -0.72 16.37
N ARG A 92 5.89 -0.55 15.74
CA ARG A 92 4.71 -1.40 15.98
C ARG A 92 4.45 -2.46 14.91
N LEU A 93 5.13 -2.39 13.76
CA LEU A 93 4.86 -3.29 12.64
C LEU A 93 5.75 -4.54 12.59
N VAL A 94 7.01 -4.42 13.04
CA VAL A 94 8.01 -5.51 12.90
C VAL A 94 8.90 -5.69 14.14
N GLY A 95 8.53 -5.07 15.27
CA GLY A 95 9.33 -5.16 16.49
C GLY A 95 9.28 -6.56 17.09
N GLN A 96 10.41 -7.26 17.20
CA GLN A 96 10.52 -8.59 17.83
C GLN A 96 9.95 -8.64 19.25
N LYS A 97 9.96 -7.52 19.98
CA LYS A 97 9.34 -7.38 21.31
C LYS A 97 7.81 -7.59 21.29
N ILE A 98 7.15 -7.25 20.18
CA ILE A 98 5.69 -7.31 20.01
C ILE A 98 5.32 -8.58 19.24
N TRP A 99 6.08 -8.90 18.20
CA TRP A 99 5.73 -9.94 17.24
C TRP A 99 6.47 -11.27 17.50
N GLY A 100 7.41 -11.34 18.44
CA GLY A 100 8.21 -12.55 18.72
C GLY A 100 9.48 -12.64 17.88
N SER A 101 10.24 -13.74 18.05
CA SER A 101 11.51 -13.95 17.35
C SER A 101 11.36 -14.14 15.84
N ASP A 102 10.16 -14.48 15.36
CA ASP A 102 9.79 -14.61 13.95
C ASP A 102 9.17 -13.33 13.36
N ALA A 103 9.30 -12.17 14.02
CA ALA A 103 8.72 -10.90 13.54
C ALA A 103 9.17 -10.50 12.13
N ASP A 104 10.36 -10.91 11.74
CA ASP A 104 10.96 -10.63 10.43
C ASP A 104 10.59 -11.71 9.38
N ILE A 105 9.77 -12.69 9.74
CA ILE A 105 9.32 -13.79 8.88
C ILE A 105 7.90 -13.49 8.37
N PHE A 106 7.68 -13.66 7.06
CA PHE A 106 6.34 -13.58 6.48
C PHE A 106 5.50 -14.80 6.91
N ASN A 107 4.70 -14.62 7.96
CA ASN A 107 3.83 -15.66 8.52
C ASN A 107 2.35 -15.20 8.46
N PRO A 108 1.59 -15.58 7.41
CA PRO A 108 0.20 -15.16 7.24
C PRO A 108 -0.76 -15.78 8.28
N ASP A 109 -0.42 -16.93 8.87
CA ASP A 109 -1.27 -17.62 9.85
C ASP A 109 -1.49 -16.79 11.13
N ARG A 110 -0.62 -15.80 11.38
CA ARG A 110 -0.77 -14.80 12.45
C ARG A 110 -2.07 -14.02 12.38
N PHE A 111 -2.68 -13.95 11.19
CA PHE A 111 -3.92 -13.23 10.93
C PHE A 111 -5.12 -14.17 10.76
N ILE A 112 -4.95 -15.45 11.06
CA ILE A 112 -6.02 -16.45 10.96
C ILE A 112 -6.26 -17.05 12.36
N ASP A 113 -7.52 -17.24 12.73
CA ASP A 113 -7.90 -17.92 13.97
C ASP A 113 -8.03 -19.45 13.76
N SER A 114 -8.26 -20.20 14.83
CA SER A 114 -8.40 -21.66 14.77
C SER A 114 -9.64 -22.13 13.98
N LYS A 115 -10.54 -21.21 13.61
CA LYS A 115 -11.73 -21.47 12.78
C LYS A 115 -11.51 -21.05 11.32
N GLY A 116 -10.31 -20.62 10.95
CA GLY A 116 -9.99 -20.15 9.60
C GLY A 116 -10.47 -18.72 9.30
N GLN A 117 -10.94 -17.98 10.31
CA GLN A 117 -11.42 -16.61 10.12
C GLN A 117 -10.27 -15.61 10.27
N LEU A 118 -10.36 -14.51 9.52
CA LEU A 118 -9.42 -13.41 9.64
C LEU A 118 -9.55 -12.75 11.01
N LYS A 119 -8.45 -12.71 11.76
CA LYS A 119 -8.30 -11.93 12.98
C LYS A 119 -7.35 -10.76 12.72
N LYS A 120 -7.65 -9.61 13.34
CA LYS A 120 -6.78 -8.43 13.32
C LYS A 120 -6.16 -8.26 14.69
N PRO A 121 -4.86 -8.59 14.89
CA PRO A 121 -4.18 -8.34 16.16
C PRO A 121 -4.24 -6.86 16.53
N GLU A 122 -4.45 -6.54 17.80
CA GLU A 122 -4.56 -5.14 18.28
C GLU A 122 -3.25 -4.37 18.08
N GLU A 123 -2.14 -5.09 18.09
CA GLU A 123 -0.79 -4.60 17.86
C GLU A 123 -0.55 -4.23 16.38
N PHE A 124 -1.37 -4.75 15.46
CA PHE A 124 -1.27 -4.49 14.02
C PHE A 124 -1.90 -3.14 13.65
N ILE A 125 -1.09 -2.09 13.69
CA ILE A 125 -1.54 -0.72 13.40
C ILE A 125 -0.78 0.00 12.26
N PRO A 126 -0.75 -0.56 11.03
CA PRO A 126 -0.04 0.04 9.88
C PRO A 126 -0.57 1.41 9.45
N PHE A 127 -1.80 1.74 9.83
CA PHE A 127 -2.44 3.01 9.54
C PHE A 127 -2.58 3.89 10.79
N GLY A 128 -1.85 3.59 11.85
CA GLY A 128 -2.03 4.22 13.16
C GLY A 128 -3.34 3.79 13.84
N VAL A 129 -3.66 4.46 14.95
CA VAL A 129 -4.86 4.18 15.76
C VAL A 129 -5.44 5.46 16.35
N GLY A 130 -6.75 5.45 16.64
CA GLY A 130 -7.45 6.55 17.28
C GLY A 130 -7.64 7.78 16.38
N ARG A 131 -7.71 8.97 16.99
CA ARG A 131 -8.05 10.21 16.28
C ARG A 131 -7.06 10.58 15.16
N ARG A 132 -5.82 10.12 15.25
CA ARG A 132 -4.74 10.36 14.27
C ARG A 132 -4.57 9.23 13.26
N ALA A 133 -5.44 8.21 13.28
CA ALA A 133 -5.42 7.16 12.26
C ALA A 133 -5.49 7.74 10.84
N CYS A 134 -4.81 7.06 9.92
CA CYS A 134 -4.63 7.45 8.54
C CYS A 134 -5.98 7.77 7.90
N LEU A 135 -6.05 8.96 7.30
CA LEU A 135 -7.27 9.43 6.64
C LEU A 135 -7.63 8.57 5.42
N GLY A 136 -6.62 7.97 4.79
CA GLY A 136 -6.74 7.17 3.58
C GLY A 136 -6.78 5.66 3.80
N GLU A 137 -6.89 5.17 5.05
CA GLU A 137 -6.83 3.72 5.35
C GLU A 137 -7.80 2.89 4.48
N SER A 138 -9.05 3.34 4.35
CA SER A 138 -10.05 2.62 3.56
C SER A 138 -9.66 2.51 2.08
N MET A 139 -9.11 3.57 1.50
CA MET A 139 -8.67 3.58 0.10
C MET A 139 -7.45 2.69 -0.08
N ALA A 140 -6.43 2.85 0.79
CA ALA A 140 -5.19 2.10 0.72
C ALA A 140 -5.41 0.59 0.86
N LYS A 141 -6.37 0.15 1.69
CA LYS A 141 -6.74 -1.27 1.79
C LYS A 141 -7.41 -1.80 0.53
N THR A 142 -8.34 -1.05 -0.05
CA THR A 142 -8.99 -1.43 -1.31
C THR A 142 -7.96 -1.54 -2.43
N GLU A 143 -7.08 -0.55 -2.53
CA GLU A 143 -5.98 -0.52 -3.50
C GLU A 143 -5.04 -1.70 -3.33
N LEU A 144 -4.54 -1.94 -2.11
CA LEU A 144 -3.66 -3.07 -1.80
C LEU A 144 -4.32 -4.40 -2.15
N PHE A 145 -5.60 -4.57 -1.80
CA PHE A 145 -6.33 -5.79 -2.11
C PHE A 145 -6.47 -6.00 -3.62
N LEU A 146 -6.89 -4.98 -4.37
CA LEU A 146 -7.10 -5.10 -5.80
C LEU A 146 -5.79 -5.33 -6.55
N TYR A 147 -4.72 -4.58 -6.25
CA TYR A 147 -3.40 -4.87 -6.85
C TYR A 147 -2.93 -6.28 -6.54
N LEU A 148 -2.91 -6.66 -5.26
CA LEU A 148 -2.37 -7.95 -4.85
C LEU A 148 -3.17 -9.10 -5.47
N SER A 149 -4.49 -9.08 -5.30
CA SER A 149 -5.37 -10.14 -5.80
C SER A 149 -5.32 -10.24 -7.31
N SER A 150 -5.40 -9.14 -8.05
CA SER A 150 -5.32 -9.18 -9.51
C SER A 150 -3.94 -9.61 -10.01
N LEU A 151 -2.86 -9.16 -9.37
CA LEU A 151 -1.50 -9.55 -9.76
C LEU A 151 -1.27 -11.06 -9.58
N ILE A 152 -1.62 -11.62 -8.42
CA ILE A 152 -1.40 -13.05 -8.14
C ILE A 152 -2.36 -13.96 -8.91
N GLN A 153 -3.56 -13.47 -9.26
CA GLN A 153 -4.51 -14.20 -10.10
C GLN A 153 -4.11 -14.20 -11.58
N ARG A 154 -3.47 -13.13 -12.06
CA ARG A 154 -3.13 -12.95 -13.48
C ARG A 154 -1.74 -13.49 -13.82
N PHE A 155 -0.78 -13.46 -12.91
CA PHE A 155 0.62 -13.78 -13.21
C PHE A 155 1.25 -14.81 -12.27
N HIS A 156 2.18 -15.60 -12.81
CA HIS A 156 3.24 -16.24 -12.04
C HIS A 156 4.42 -15.27 -11.93
N LEU A 157 4.85 -14.97 -10.71
CA LEU A 157 5.99 -14.11 -10.42
C LEU A 157 7.18 -15.00 -10.07
N LEU A 158 8.22 -14.96 -10.90
CA LEU A 158 9.42 -15.76 -10.73
C LEU A 158 10.65 -14.87 -10.60
N PRO A 159 11.67 -15.31 -9.84
CA PRO A 159 12.95 -14.62 -9.84
C PRO A 159 13.60 -14.68 -11.23
N VAL A 160 14.46 -13.72 -11.54
CA VAL A 160 15.20 -13.71 -12.83
C VAL A 160 16.05 -14.98 -12.96
N HIS A 161 16.66 -15.39 -11.85
CA HIS A 161 17.41 -16.63 -11.69
C HIS A 161 16.69 -17.52 -10.64
N PRO A 162 16.31 -18.77 -10.98
CA PRO A 162 15.56 -19.66 -10.07
C PRO A 162 16.18 -19.81 -8.68
N ASP A 163 17.51 -19.89 -8.62
CA ASP A 163 18.26 -20.14 -7.38
C ASP A 163 18.61 -18.85 -6.61
N GLN A 164 18.24 -17.67 -7.12
CA GLN A 164 18.58 -16.38 -6.53
C GLN A 164 17.32 -15.49 -6.45
N PRO A 165 16.45 -15.73 -5.46
CA PRO A 165 15.34 -14.82 -5.21
C PRO A 165 15.84 -13.43 -4.83
N PRO A 166 15.05 -12.37 -5.10
CA PRO A 166 15.37 -11.03 -4.64
C PRO A 166 15.62 -11.00 -3.13
N LEU A 167 16.66 -10.27 -2.72
CA LEU A 167 16.92 -10.00 -1.32
C LEU A 167 15.77 -9.19 -0.73
N LEU A 168 15.43 -9.46 0.54
CA LEU A 168 14.43 -8.70 1.30
C LEU A 168 14.99 -7.40 1.88
N ASP A 169 16.13 -6.94 1.35
CA ASP A 169 16.78 -5.71 1.72
C ASP A 169 15.93 -4.49 1.33
N TYR A 170 16.05 -3.45 2.15
CA TYR A 170 15.34 -2.19 1.94
C TYR A 170 16.26 -1.00 2.16
N ILE A 171 15.89 0.12 1.54
CA ILE A 171 16.43 1.44 1.78
C ILE A 171 15.57 2.06 2.87
N HIS A 172 16.20 2.39 4.00
CA HIS A 172 15.55 3.11 5.08
C HIS A 172 15.51 4.59 4.71
N GLY A 173 14.30 5.13 4.53
CA GLY A 173 14.08 6.53 4.25
C GLY A 173 12.77 6.99 4.84
N ILE A 174 12.08 7.85 4.11
CA ILE A 174 10.77 8.37 4.48
C ILE A 174 9.75 7.20 4.51
N THR A 175 9.71 6.38 3.47
CA THR A 175 9.04 5.08 3.51
C THR A 175 10.06 3.95 3.55
N MET A 176 9.60 2.73 3.84
CA MET A 176 10.42 1.53 3.68
C MET A 176 10.33 1.10 2.22
N ILE A 177 11.41 1.32 1.48
CA ILE A 177 11.44 1.08 0.05
C ILE A 177 12.35 -0.12 -0.19
N SER A 178 11.86 -1.18 -0.83
CA SER A 178 12.72 -2.29 -1.23
C SER A 178 13.89 -1.81 -2.11
N LYS A 179 15.07 -2.40 -1.95
CA LYS A 179 16.17 -2.17 -2.90
C LYS A 179 15.71 -2.60 -4.31
N PRO A 180 16.28 -2.02 -5.39
CA PRO A 180 15.90 -2.42 -6.75
C PRO A 180 16.02 -3.94 -6.96
N TYR A 181 14.98 -4.54 -7.52
CA TYR A 181 14.95 -5.96 -7.89
C TYR A 181 14.17 -6.15 -9.18
N GLN A 182 14.42 -7.27 -9.85
CA GLN A 182 13.69 -7.66 -11.05
C GLN A 182 13.03 -9.02 -10.87
N LEU A 183 11.89 -9.19 -11.53
CA LEU A 183 11.15 -10.45 -11.63
C LEU A 183 10.84 -10.75 -13.09
N LYS A 184 10.54 -12.02 -13.37
CA LYS A 184 9.89 -12.45 -14.61
C LYS A 184 8.43 -12.73 -14.32
N LEU A 185 7.54 -12.20 -15.15
CA LEU A 185 6.11 -12.40 -15.02
C LEU A 185 5.61 -13.22 -16.22
N PHE A 186 4.84 -14.25 -15.94
CA PHE A 186 4.18 -15.08 -16.96
C PHE A 186 2.69 -15.05 -16.72
N GLU A 187 1.88 -14.80 -17.76
CA GLU A 187 0.42 -14.90 -17.61
C GLU A 187 0.02 -16.32 -17.17
N ARG A 188 -0.88 -16.39 -16.20
CA ARG A 188 -1.54 -17.65 -15.84
C ARG A 188 -2.52 -18.00 -16.94
N ALA A 189 -2.48 -19.25 -17.40
CA ALA A 189 -3.58 -19.78 -18.20
C ALA A 189 -4.84 -19.82 -17.33
N TYR A 190 -5.93 -19.23 -17.81
CA TYR A 190 -7.24 -19.41 -17.17
C TYR A 190 -7.65 -20.88 -17.38
N THR A 191 -7.54 -21.70 -16.34
CA THR A 191 -8.22 -22.99 -16.24
C THR A 191 -9.54 -22.82 -15.51
#